data_AF-A0A165KSX5-F1
#
_entry.id   AF-A0A165KSX5-F1
#
_cell.length_a   1.000
_cell.length_b   1.000
_cell.length_c   1.000
_cell.angle_alpha   90.00
_cell.angle_beta   90.00
_cell.angle_gamma   90.00
#
_symmetry.space_group_name_H-M   'P 1'
#
loop_
_entity.id
_entity.type
_entity.pdbx_description
1 polymer ?
#
loop_
_entity_poly.entity_id
_entity_poly.type
_entity_poly.pdbx_seq_one_letter_code
_entity_poly.pdbx_strand_id
1 'polypeptide(L)'
;MTLYICACRPAAEQLLAKGFFPSAPRRPSLAFSLNMLEFITLHSMNVAPNVTAWASTLQQYWARRHMVANQGETFRKRLGTALKWYQELERRAEVAVTQMLRGEPFAVSDAGRS
;
A
#
# COMPACT_ATOMS: atom_id res chain seq x y z
N MET A 1 8.30 1.60 16.16
CA MET A 1 7.30 2.56 15.66
C MET A 1 6.01 2.31 16.42
N THR A 2 5.42 3.33 17.04
CA THR A 2 4.19 3.20 17.85
C THR A 2 3.10 4.06 17.24
N LEU A 3 1.88 3.51 17.12
CA LEU A 3 0.70 4.19 16.60
C LEU A 3 -0.32 4.36 17.73
N TYR A 4 -0.99 5.51 17.80
CA TYR A 4 -2.04 5.80 18.78
C TYR A 4 -3.40 5.72 18.10
N ILE A 5 -4.02 4.55 18.08
CA ILE A 5 -5.20 4.27 17.26
C ILE A 5 -6.48 4.72 17.99
N CYS A 6 -7.25 5.62 17.38
CA CYS A 6 -8.60 5.97 17.79
C CYS A 6 -9.51 6.04 16.55
N ALA A 7 -10.83 6.09 16.75
CA ALA A 7 -11.78 6.36 15.66
C ALA A 7 -11.48 7.70 14.95
N CYS A 8 -10.92 8.67 15.70
CA CYS A 8 -10.49 9.98 15.21
C CYS A 8 -9.19 9.97 14.39
N ARG A 9 -8.38 8.92 14.51
CA ARG A 9 -7.04 8.86 13.91
C ARG A 9 -6.73 7.41 13.53
N PRO A 10 -7.30 6.93 12.41
CA PRO A 10 -7.08 5.58 11.94
C PRO A 10 -5.59 5.26 11.76
N ALA A 11 -5.24 3.98 11.93
CA ALA A 11 -3.86 3.53 11.75
C ALA A 11 -3.33 3.85 10.33
N ALA A 12 -4.18 3.73 9.31
CA ALA A 12 -3.83 4.03 7.93
C ALA A 12 -3.33 5.47 7.73
N GLU A 13 -4.02 6.46 8.29
CA GLU A 13 -3.62 7.87 8.19
C GLU A 13 -2.29 8.14 8.90
N GLN A 14 -2.08 7.53 10.07
CA GLN A 14 -0.82 7.68 10.81
C GLN A 14 0.37 7.04 10.10
N LEU A 15 0.14 5.91 9.42
CA LEU A 15 1.15 5.25 8.60
C LEU A 15 1.51 6.11 7.39
N LEU A 16 0.50 6.63 6.67
CA LEU A 16 0.69 7.48 5.50
C LEU A 16 1.48 8.75 5.84
N ALA A 17 1.12 9.42 6.94
CA ALA A 17 1.84 10.59 7.44
C ALA A 17 3.32 10.32 7.79
N LYS A 18 3.70 9.04 7.92
CA LYS A 18 5.06 8.59 8.22
C LYS A 18 5.75 7.95 7.01
N GLY A 19 5.16 8.01 5.82
CA GLY A 19 5.75 7.44 4.60
C GLY A 19 5.48 5.94 4.40
N PHE A 20 4.51 5.37 5.11
CA PHE A 20 4.17 3.95 5.04
C PHE A 20 2.74 3.72 4.59
N PHE A 21 2.52 2.66 3.83
CA PHE A 21 1.22 2.21 3.37
C PHE A 21 0.81 0.91 4.05
N PRO A 22 -0.41 0.81 4.59
CA PRO A 22 -0.89 -0.40 5.24
C PRO A 22 -1.12 -1.56 4.27
N SER A 23 -0.90 -2.80 4.73
CA SER A 23 -1.25 -4.00 3.94
C SER A 23 -2.76 -4.22 3.77
N ALA A 24 -3.59 -3.54 4.58
CA ALA A 24 -5.04 -3.56 4.50
C ALA A 24 -5.63 -2.25 5.08
N PRO A 25 -6.72 -1.69 4.51
CA PRO A 25 -7.26 -0.39 4.93
C PRO A 25 -7.81 -0.38 6.37
N ARG A 26 -8.49 -1.46 6.80
CA ARG A 26 -9.21 -1.51 8.09
C ARG A 26 -8.41 -2.14 9.23
N ARG A 27 -7.57 -3.14 8.96
CA ARG A 27 -6.79 -3.87 9.98
C ARG A 27 -5.40 -4.23 9.44
N PRO A 28 -4.47 -3.27 9.36
CA PRO A 28 -3.13 -3.53 8.86
C PRO A 28 -2.34 -4.41 9.83
N SER A 29 -1.84 -5.53 9.32
CA SER A 29 -0.88 -6.39 10.04
C SER A 29 0.58 -6.09 9.69
N LEU A 30 0.79 -5.37 8.59
CA LEU A 30 2.08 -4.97 8.07
C LEU A 30 1.94 -3.62 7.36
N ALA A 31 3.01 -2.86 7.31
CA ALA A 31 3.08 -1.65 6.52
C ALA A 31 4.33 -1.68 5.64
N PHE A 32 4.21 -1.12 4.45
CA PHE A 32 5.27 -1.05 3.44
C PHE A 32 5.65 0.40 3.20
N SER A 33 6.90 0.69 2.82
CA SER A 33 7.28 2.05 2.44
C SER A 33 6.52 2.49 1.18
N LEU A 34 6.02 3.73 1.14
CA LEU A 34 5.38 4.29 -0.05
C LEU A 34 6.30 4.26 -1.26
N ASN A 35 7.55 4.74 -1.11
CA ASN A 35 8.55 4.76 -2.18
C ASN A 35 8.83 3.36 -2.74
N MET A 36 8.76 2.34 -1.89
CA MET A 36 8.94 0.96 -2.31
C MET A 36 7.74 0.45 -3.13
N LEU A 37 6.51 0.79 -2.74
CA LEU A 37 5.32 0.43 -3.51
C LEU A 37 5.27 1.17 -4.85
N GLU A 38 5.60 2.46 -4.86
CA GLU A 38 5.74 3.27 -6.07
C GLU A 38 6.76 2.63 -7.02
N PHE A 39 7.94 2.27 -6.53
CA PHE A 39 8.97 1.60 -7.33
C PHE A 39 8.49 0.28 -7.95
N ILE A 40 7.78 -0.55 -7.18
CA ILE A 40 7.22 -1.82 -7.69
C ILE A 40 6.13 -1.56 -8.73
N THR A 41 5.28 -0.54 -8.52
CA THR A 41 4.24 -0.14 -9.47
C THR A 41 4.86 0.35 -10.78
N LEU A 42 5.85 1.25 -10.73
CA LEU A 42 6.59 1.72 -11.90
C LEU A 42 7.27 0.56 -12.64
N HIS A 43 7.92 -0.35 -11.92
CA HIS A 43 8.53 -1.54 -12.53
C HIS A 43 7.49 -2.43 -13.23
N SER A 44 6.31 -2.59 -12.63
CA SER A 44 5.21 -3.40 -13.19
C SER A 44 4.61 -2.83 -14.47
N MET A 45 4.85 -1.55 -14.78
CA MET A 45 4.50 -0.95 -16.07
C MET A 45 5.52 -1.28 -17.17
N ASN A 46 6.76 -1.61 -16.79
CA ASN A 46 7.85 -1.91 -17.72
C ASN A 46 8.05 -3.42 -17.93
N VAL A 47 7.59 -4.25 -16.98
CA VAL A 47 7.70 -5.71 -16.99
C VAL A 47 6.43 -6.30 -16.36
N ALA A 48 5.97 -7.46 -16.82
CA ALA A 48 4.79 -8.12 -16.26
C ALA A 48 4.85 -8.22 -14.71
N PRO A 49 3.77 -7.85 -13.99
CA PRO A 49 3.77 -7.78 -12.54
C PRO A 49 4.04 -9.14 -11.90
N ASN A 50 5.16 -9.28 -11.21
CA ASN A 50 5.56 -10.51 -10.51
C ASN A 50 5.68 -10.28 -9.00
N VAL A 51 4.53 -10.20 -8.32
CA VAL A 51 4.47 -10.03 -6.85
C VAL A 51 5.22 -11.16 -6.13
N THR A 52 5.25 -12.38 -6.70
CA THR A 52 6.02 -13.50 -6.13
C THR A 52 7.52 -13.23 -6.16
N ALA A 53 8.07 -12.79 -7.29
CA ALA A 53 9.49 -12.47 -7.40
C ALA A 53 9.86 -11.29 -6.48
N TRP A 54 9.03 -10.26 -6.40
CA TRP A 54 9.23 -9.16 -5.45
C TRP A 54 9.21 -9.66 -4.01
N ALA A 55 8.21 -10.44 -3.62
CA ALA A 55 8.10 -11.01 -2.28
C ALA A 55 9.36 -11.79 -1.89
N SER A 56 9.79 -12.72 -2.76
CA SER A 56 10.99 -13.53 -2.55
C SER A 56 12.26 -12.68 -2.48
N THR A 57 12.41 -11.67 -3.35
CA THR A 57 13.57 -10.78 -3.38
C THR A 57 13.69 -9.97 -2.10
N LEU A 58 12.58 -9.42 -1.61
CA LEU A 58 12.55 -8.60 -0.40
C LEU A 58 12.84 -9.44 0.85
N GLN A 59 12.25 -10.63 0.93
CA GLN A 59 12.52 -11.56 2.03
C GLN A 59 14.00 -11.95 2.07
N GLN A 60 14.61 -12.25 0.92
CA GLN A 60 16.05 -12.50 0.83
C GLN A 60 16.88 -11.28 1.19
N TYR A 61 16.50 -10.09 0.71
CA TYR A 61 17.20 -8.83 0.99
C TYR A 61 17.26 -8.52 2.49
N TRP A 62 16.16 -8.76 3.22
CA TRP A 62 16.11 -8.58 4.67
C TRP A 62 16.76 -9.73 5.44
N ALA A 63 16.65 -10.96 4.94
CA ALA A 63 17.35 -12.11 5.53
C ALA A 63 18.86 -11.91 5.56
N ARG A 64 19.45 -11.37 4.48
CA ARG A 64 20.87 -11.00 4.42
C ARG A 64 21.28 -9.92 5.42
N ARG A 65 20.32 -9.18 5.98
CA ARG A 65 20.53 -8.12 6.98
C ARG A 65 20.16 -8.56 8.39
N HIS A 66 19.89 -9.86 8.60
CA HIS A 66 19.42 -10.42 9.86
C HIS A 66 18.12 -9.77 10.38
N MET A 67 17.35 -9.17 9.49
CA MET A 67 16.04 -8.58 9.78
C MET A 67 14.97 -9.58 9.36
N VAL A 68 14.73 -10.66 10.10
CA VAL A 68 13.77 -11.69 9.66
C VAL A 68 12.57 -11.80 10.59
N ALA A 69 11.39 -11.51 10.05
CA ALA A 69 10.19 -12.27 10.37
C ALA A 69 9.92 -13.19 9.17
N ASN A 70 10.09 -14.50 9.34
CA ASN A 70 9.89 -15.47 8.27
C ASN A 70 8.38 -15.56 7.97
N GLN A 71 7.90 -14.73 7.06
CA GLN A 71 6.46 -14.59 6.79
C GLN A 71 6.01 -15.29 5.51
N GLY A 72 6.90 -16.01 4.79
CA GLY A 72 6.59 -16.86 3.64
C GLY A 72 5.42 -16.39 2.76
N GLU A 73 4.44 -17.27 2.57
CA GLU A 73 3.20 -17.03 1.82
C GLU A 73 2.39 -15.82 2.33
N THR A 74 2.42 -15.58 3.65
CA THR A 74 1.72 -14.48 4.29
C THR A 74 2.28 -13.13 3.86
N PHE A 75 3.60 -13.02 3.62
CA PHE A 75 4.22 -11.80 3.13
C PHE A 75 3.78 -11.48 1.70
N ARG A 76 3.82 -12.47 0.81
CA ARG A 76 3.38 -12.31 -0.59
C ARG A 76 1.95 -11.81 -0.67
N LYS A 77 1.03 -12.41 0.10
CA LYS A 77 -0.37 -11.97 0.16
C LYS A 77 -0.51 -10.54 0.67
N ARG A 78 0.24 -10.17 1.71
CA ARG A 78 0.24 -8.81 2.28
C ARG A 78 0.78 -7.79 1.30
N LEU A 79 1.87 -8.10 0.60
CA LEU A 79 2.46 -7.23 -0.43
C LEU A 79 1.49 -7.04 -1.60
N GLY A 80 0.89 -8.11 -2.10
CA GLY A 80 -0.11 -8.03 -3.18
C GLY A 80 -1.34 -7.22 -2.79
N THR A 81 -1.82 -7.38 -1.56
CA THR A 81 -2.94 -6.59 -1.03
C THR A 81 -2.56 -5.12 -0.88
N ALA A 82 -1.36 -4.82 -0.37
CA ALA A 82 -0.86 -3.45 -0.26
C ALA A 82 -0.75 -2.77 -1.63
N LEU A 83 -0.16 -3.45 -2.63
CA LEU A 83 -0.02 -2.95 -4.00
C LEU A 83 -1.38 -2.64 -4.62
N LYS A 84 -2.35 -3.57 -4.49
CA LYS A 84 -3.71 -3.36 -4.99
C LYS A 84 -4.33 -2.08 -4.43
N TRP A 85 -4.27 -1.90 -3.11
CA TRP A 85 -4.86 -0.72 -2.46
C TRP A 85 -4.08 0.57 -2.71
N TYR A 86 -2.76 0.48 -2.86
CA TYR A 86 -1.91 1.60 -3.23
C TYR A 86 -2.28 2.12 -4.63
N GLN A 87 -2.35 1.22 -5.62
CA GLN A 87 -2.72 1.57 -7.00
C GLN A 87 -4.15 2.14 -7.08
N GLU A 88 -5.08 1.58 -6.31
CA GLU A 88 -6.43 2.13 -6.23
C GLU A 88 -6.47 3.52 -5.58
N LEU A 89 -5.65 3.78 -4.55
CA LEU A 89 -5.54 5.11 -3.95
C LEU A 89 -4.96 6.11 -4.94
N GLU A 90 -3.87 5.74 -5.62
CA GLU A 90 -3.20 6.56 -6.64
C GLU A 90 -4.17 6.95 -7.76
N ARG A 91 -4.86 5.96 -8.33
CA ARG A 91 -5.91 6.17 -9.35
C ARG A 91 -7.02 7.09 -8.86
N ARG A 92 -7.50 6.91 -7.63
CA ARG A 92 -8.56 7.78 -7.06
C ARG A 92 -8.07 9.19 -6.81
N ALA A 93 -6.82 9.37 -6.41
CA ALA A 93 -6.20 10.67 -6.21
C ALA A 93 -6.06 11.43 -7.53
N GLU A 94 -5.60 10.77 -8.59
CA GLU A 94 -5.51 11.34 -9.95
C GLU A 94 -6.87 11.80 -10.46
N VAL A 95 -7.91 10.97 -10.29
CA VAL A 95 -9.29 11.32 -10.66
C VAL A 95 -9.77 12.53 -9.86
N ALA A 96 -9.53 12.56 -8.55
CA ALA A 96 -9.92 13.66 -7.68
C ALA A 96 -9.29 14.99 -8.11
N VAL A 97 -7.97 14.99 -8.33
CA VAL A 97 -7.22 16.16 -8.79
C VAL A 97 -7.73 16.63 -10.15
N THR A 98 -7.96 15.69 -11.08
CA THR A 98 -8.48 16.01 -12.42
C THR A 98 -9.88 16.63 -12.35
N GLN A 99 -10.76 16.13 -11.48
CA GLN A 99 -12.10 16.69 -11.28
C GLN A 99 -12.04 18.11 -10.68
N MET A 100 -11.18 18.32 -9.68
CA MET A 100 -10.96 19.64 -9.08
C MET A 100 -10.46 20.66 -10.10
N LEU A 101 -9.52 20.27 -10.97
CA LEU A 101 -9.02 21.13 -12.06
C LEU A 101 -10.11 21.47 -13.09
N ARG A 102 -11.11 20.60 -13.26
CA ARG A 102 -12.26 20.82 -14.16
C ARG A 102 -13.40 21.60 -13.51
N GLY A 103 -13.35 21.84 -12.20
CA GLY A 103 -14.44 22.48 -11.44
C GLY A 103 -15.63 21.57 -11.15
N GLU A 104 -15.47 20.25 -11.30
CA GLU A 104 -16.53 19.26 -11.06
C GLU A 104 -16.49 18.76 -9.59
N PRO A 105 -17.65 18.52 -8.95
CA PRO A 105 -17.68 18.00 -7.58
C PRO A 105 -17.09 16.59 -7.49
N PHE A 106 -16.20 16.39 -6.51
CA PHE A 106 -15.61 15.08 -6.22
C PHE A 106 -16.68 14.11 -5.68
N ALA A 107 -17.13 13.18 -6.52
CA ALA A 107 -18.05 12.13 -6.11
C ALA A 107 -17.29 11.03 -5.36
N VAL A 108 -17.38 11.01 -4.03
CA VAL A 108 -16.97 9.85 -3.22
C VAL A 108 -17.96 8.73 -3.52
N SER A 109 -17.62 7.83 -4.44
CA SER A 109 -18.39 6.61 -4.63
C SER A 109 -18.19 5.71 -3.41
N ASP A 110 -19.27 5.48 -2.68
CA ASP A 110 -19.33 4.78 -1.42
C ASP A 110 -19.11 3.27 -1.65
N ALA A 111 -17.85 2.87 -1.85
CA ALA A 111 -17.45 1.47 -1.96
C ALA A 111 -17.40 0.84 -0.54
N GLY A 112 -18.58 0.69 0.06
CA GLY A 112 -18.80 0.21 1.42
C GLY A 112 -20.01 -0.71 1.53
N ARG A 113 -20.07 -1.77 0.72
CA ARG A 113 -20.91 -2.97 0.88
C ARG A 113 -20.36 -3.99 -0.15
N SER A 114 -19.78 -5.13 0.20
CA SER A 114 -20.16 -6.16 1.17
C SER A 114 -18.93 -7.02 1.48
#